data_AF-A0AAN5DA64-F1
#
_entry.id   AF-A0AAN5DA64-F1
#
_cell.length_a   1.000
_cell.length_b   1.000
_cell.length_c   1.000
_cell.angle_alpha   90.00
_cell.angle_beta   90.00
_cell.angle_gamma   90.00
#
_symmetry.space_group_name_H-M   'P 1'
#
loop_
_entity.id
_entity.type
_entity.pdbx_description
1 polymer ?
#
loop_
_entity_poly.entity_id
_entity_poly.type
_entity_poly.pdbx_seq_one_letter_code
_entity_poly.pdbx_strand_id
1 'polypeptide(L)'
;LNPTMKIAALFALSFTLVSTGQLTDTLLSEGLLSMGANGQPTVHCLSFNRTHPTPALTACTAPESFDGVPSSVGCFSVFREDRVLAQGCLAQQDISFTQCTKGRCVGKALKSGIYFCCCHGTACNGDLSEF
;
A
#
# COMPACT_ATOMS: atom_id res chain seq x y z
N LEU A 1 -41.90 48.17 7.05
CA LEU A 1 -41.65 46.84 7.65
C LEU A 1 -41.80 45.80 6.55
N ASN A 2 -40.71 45.11 6.18
CA ASN A 2 -40.60 43.63 6.11
C ASN A 2 -39.42 43.25 5.20
N PRO A 3 -38.28 42.78 5.74
CA PRO A 3 -37.22 42.19 4.94
C PRO A 3 -37.29 40.65 4.98
N THR A 4 -36.99 40.05 3.83
CA THR A 4 -36.19 38.81 3.66
C THR A 4 -36.63 37.49 4.32
N MET A 5 -36.83 36.47 3.49
CA MET A 5 -36.13 35.20 3.70
C MET A 5 -36.07 34.38 2.39
N LYS A 6 -34.91 34.36 1.74
CA LYS A 6 -34.55 33.38 0.71
C LYS A 6 -34.02 32.15 1.45
N ILE A 7 -34.71 31.02 1.33
CA ILE A 7 -34.27 29.74 1.88
C ILE A 7 -33.13 29.24 0.98
N ALA A 8 -31.89 29.34 1.46
CA ALA A 8 -30.74 28.72 0.83
C ALA A 8 -30.74 27.23 1.15
N ALA A 9 -30.79 26.39 0.12
CA ALA A 9 -30.63 24.95 0.24
C ALA A 9 -29.18 24.62 0.59
N LEU A 10 -28.95 24.16 1.81
CA LEU A 10 -27.68 23.55 2.23
C LEU A 10 -27.66 22.10 1.71
N PHE A 11 -26.98 21.87 0.60
CA PHE A 11 -26.56 20.52 0.22
C PHE A 11 -25.49 20.05 1.20
N ALA A 12 -25.90 19.25 2.18
CA ALA A 12 -24.96 18.47 2.99
C ALA A 12 -24.34 17.41 2.06
N LEU A 13 -23.11 17.67 1.61
CA LEU A 13 -22.26 16.63 1.03
C LEU A 13 -21.93 15.66 2.16
N SER A 14 -22.63 14.53 2.19
CA SER A 14 -22.31 13.40 3.06
C SER A 14 -20.97 12.83 2.61
N PHE A 15 -19.86 13.34 3.16
CA PHE A 15 -18.57 12.67 3.09
C PHE A 15 -18.69 11.39 3.92
N THR A 16 -18.92 10.25 3.25
CA THR A 16 -18.67 8.95 3.87
C THR A 16 -17.19 8.89 4.19
N LEU A 17 -16.84 9.13 5.46
CA LEU A 17 -15.52 8.85 5.98
C LEU A 17 -15.31 7.35 5.83
N VAL A 18 -14.58 6.96 4.79
CA VAL A 18 -14.03 5.61 4.66
C VAL A 18 -13.13 5.43 5.87
N SER A 19 -13.49 4.50 6.77
CA SER A 19 -12.68 4.16 7.95
C SER A 19 -11.43 3.45 7.46
N THR A 20 -10.41 4.22 7.12
CA THR A 20 -9.05 3.73 6.95
C THR A 20 -8.59 3.10 8.27
N GLY A 21 -7.86 1.98 8.19
CA GLY A 21 -7.32 1.36 9.39
C GLY A 21 -6.18 2.22 9.95
N GLN A 22 -5.96 2.16 11.27
CA GLN A 22 -4.96 2.96 11.99
C GLN A 22 -3.55 2.86 11.36
N LEU A 23 -3.22 1.72 10.75
CA LEU A 23 -1.96 1.52 10.04
C LEU A 23 -1.93 2.34 8.75
N THR A 24 -2.93 2.20 7.90
CA THR A 24 -3.03 2.93 6.62
C THR A 24 -2.94 4.45 6.81
N ASP A 25 -3.62 5.00 7.83
CA ASP A 25 -3.53 6.43 8.17
C ASP A 25 -2.10 6.84 8.55
N THR A 26 -1.45 6.02 9.36
CA THR A 26 -0.06 6.25 9.77
C THR A 26 0.85 6.27 8.55
N LEU A 27 0.73 5.28 7.67
CA LEU A 27 1.56 5.17 6.46
C LEU A 27 1.33 6.32 5.47
N LEU A 28 0.10 6.81 5.35
CA LEU A 28 -0.22 8.01 4.58
C LEU A 28 0.43 9.26 5.20
N SER A 29 0.35 9.42 6.52
CA SER A 29 0.94 10.57 7.22
C SER A 29 2.47 10.60 7.15
N GLU A 30 3.10 9.42 7.09
CA GLU A 30 4.54 9.24 6.95
C GLU A 30 5.03 9.34 5.49
N GLY A 31 4.12 9.51 4.53
CA GLY A 31 4.46 9.59 3.10
C GLY A 31 4.91 8.26 2.49
N LEU A 32 4.64 7.13 3.15
CA LEU A 32 4.93 5.79 2.65
C LEU A 32 3.85 5.29 1.69
N LEU A 33 2.63 5.78 1.85
CA LEU A 33 1.52 5.63 0.92
C LEU A 33 1.14 7.00 0.35
N SER A 34 0.40 6.97 -0.75
CA SER A 34 -0.24 8.13 -1.39
C SER A 34 -1.71 7.84 -1.63
N MET A 35 -2.53 8.87 -1.87
CA MET A 35 -3.93 8.66 -2.28
C MET A 35 -4.01 8.59 -3.81
N GLY A 36 -4.59 7.51 -4.31
CA GLY A 36 -4.88 7.33 -5.73
C GLY A 36 -6.05 8.21 -6.19
N ALA A 37 -6.25 8.29 -7.51
CA ALA A 37 -7.31 9.11 -8.12
C ALA A 37 -8.74 8.70 -7.71
N ASN A 38 -8.91 7.45 -7.28
CA ASN A 38 -10.17 6.89 -6.76
C ASN A 38 -10.31 7.05 -5.24
N GLY A 39 -9.40 7.77 -4.58
CA GLY A 39 -9.40 7.93 -3.13
C GLY A 39 -8.95 6.69 -2.36
N GLN A 40 -8.29 5.73 -3.02
CA GLN A 40 -7.73 4.55 -2.35
C GLN A 40 -6.23 4.72 -2.07
N PRO A 41 -5.73 4.23 -0.92
CA PRO A 41 -4.31 4.19 -0.63
C PRO A 41 -3.54 3.46 -1.75
N THR A 42 -2.44 4.05 -2.20
CA THR A 42 -1.65 3.59 -3.33
C THR A 42 -0.15 3.75 -3.05
N VAL A 43 0.64 2.79 -3.51
CA VAL A 43 2.11 2.81 -3.48
C VAL A 43 2.66 2.35 -4.82
N HIS A 44 3.86 2.79 -5.18
CA HIS A 44 4.53 2.28 -6.38
C HIS A 44 5.57 1.23 -5.99
N CYS A 45 5.47 0.01 -6.52
CA CYS A 45 6.39 -1.08 -6.23
C CYS A 45 7.19 -1.47 -7.46
N LEU A 46 8.40 -2.00 -7.27
CA LEU A 46 9.08 -2.70 -8.35
C LEU A 46 8.35 -4.01 -8.61
N SER A 47 8.06 -4.27 -9.88
CA SER A 47 7.40 -5.47 -10.35
C SER A 47 8.35 -6.18 -11.31
N PHE A 48 8.68 -7.43 -10.98
CA PHE A 48 9.49 -8.28 -11.83
C PHE A 48 8.60 -9.33 -12.49
N ASN A 49 8.55 -9.31 -13.82
CA ASN A 49 7.87 -10.32 -14.62
C ASN A 49 8.89 -11.06 -15.49
N ARG A 50 8.84 -12.39 -15.55
CA ARG A 50 9.76 -13.19 -16.38
C ARG A 50 9.69 -12.84 -17.87
N THR A 51 8.60 -12.25 -18.34
CA THR A 51 8.47 -11.78 -19.72
C THR A 51 9.14 -10.42 -19.98
N HIS A 52 9.43 -9.66 -18.92
CA HIS A 52 10.08 -8.34 -18.99
C HIS A 52 11.27 -8.30 -18.01
N PRO A 53 12.51 -8.54 -18.50
CA PRO A 53 13.67 -8.73 -17.62
C PRO A 53 14.06 -7.47 -16.83
N THR A 54 13.54 -6.30 -17.22
CA THR A 54 13.71 -5.04 -16.49
C THR A 54 12.57 -4.85 -15.48
N PRO A 55 12.87 -4.69 -14.17
CA PRO A 55 11.86 -4.35 -13.18
C PRO A 55 11.13 -3.07 -13.58
N ALA A 56 9.80 -3.12 -13.59
CA ALA A 56 8.98 -1.96 -13.89
C ALA A 56 8.39 -1.41 -12.59
N LEU A 57 8.28 -0.07 -12.49
CA LEU A 57 7.54 0.54 -11.41
C LEU A 57 6.04 0.41 -11.68
N THR A 58 5.30 -0.21 -10.78
CA THR A 58 3.85 -0.48 -10.92
C THR A 58 3.10 0.15 -9.75
N ALA A 59 2.02 0.87 -10.05
CA ALA A 59 1.12 1.39 -9.03
C ALA A 59 0.28 0.25 -8.43
N CYS A 60 0.27 0.16 -7.11
CA CYS A 60 -0.43 -0.84 -6.33
C CYS A 60 -1.46 -0.11 -5.47
N THR A 61 -2.74 -0.40 -5.67
CA THR A 61 -3.84 0.25 -4.96
C THR A 61 -4.48 -0.72 -3.97
N ALA A 62 -4.73 -0.25 -2.75
CA ALA A 62 -5.42 -1.03 -1.73
C ALA A 62 -6.87 -1.29 -2.16
N PRO A 63 -7.38 -2.53 -2.02
CA PRO A 63 -8.79 -2.81 -2.29
C PRO A 63 -9.70 -2.07 -1.30
N GLU A 64 -10.96 -1.85 -1.68
CA GLU A 64 -11.91 -1.05 -0.88
C GLU A 64 -12.07 -1.58 0.56
N SER A 65 -12.16 -2.90 0.70
CA SER A 65 -12.07 -3.62 1.98
C SER A 65 -12.01 -5.12 1.72
N PHE A 66 -11.61 -5.90 2.72
CA PHE A 66 -11.81 -7.35 2.73
C PHE A 66 -12.93 -7.67 3.72
N ASP A 67 -14.16 -7.91 3.23
CA ASP A 67 -15.34 -8.21 4.06
C ASP A 67 -15.62 -7.15 5.15
N GLY A 68 -15.45 -5.87 4.80
CA GLY A 68 -15.63 -4.74 5.75
C GLY A 68 -14.43 -4.51 6.68
N VAL A 69 -13.36 -5.29 6.56
CA VAL A 69 -12.09 -5.06 7.27
C VAL A 69 -11.21 -4.10 6.46
N PRO A 70 -10.65 -3.05 7.10
CA PRO A 70 -9.70 -2.16 6.44
C PRO A 70 -8.53 -2.91 5.83
N SER A 71 -8.14 -2.49 4.63
CA SER A 71 -7.06 -3.09 3.88
C SER A 71 -5.98 -2.09 3.57
N SER A 72 -4.75 -2.59 3.45
CA SER A 72 -3.59 -1.81 3.07
C SER A 72 -2.91 -2.42 1.86
N VAL A 73 -1.93 -1.71 1.34
CA VAL A 73 -1.11 -2.13 0.22
C VAL A 73 0.36 -1.86 0.54
N GLY A 74 1.23 -2.74 0.05
CA GLY A 74 2.67 -2.62 0.20
C GLY A 74 3.40 -3.33 -0.93
N CYS A 75 4.72 -3.38 -0.84
CA CYS A 75 5.55 -4.08 -1.79
C CYS A 75 6.06 -5.39 -1.19
N PHE A 76 6.35 -6.38 -2.03
CA PHE A 76 7.03 -7.61 -1.61
C PHE A 76 8.22 -7.93 -2.51
N SER A 77 9.14 -8.74 -1.98
CA SER A 77 10.19 -9.41 -2.74
C SER A 77 10.37 -10.85 -2.25
N VAL A 78 10.60 -11.75 -3.20
CA VAL A 78 11.08 -13.12 -2.99
C VAL A 78 12.42 -13.21 -3.71
N PHE A 79 13.47 -13.57 -2.99
CA PHE A 79 14.82 -13.59 -3.53
C PHE A 79 15.64 -14.75 -2.94
N ARG A 80 16.74 -15.07 -3.61
CA ARG A 80 17.78 -15.98 -3.13
C ARG A 80 19.12 -15.31 -3.38
N GLU A 81 19.89 -15.09 -2.33
CA GLU A 81 21.13 -14.31 -2.40
C GLU A 81 20.84 -12.92 -3.00
N ASP A 82 21.49 -12.55 -4.10
CA ASP A 82 21.27 -11.29 -4.84
C ASP A 82 20.22 -11.40 -5.96
N ARG A 83 19.63 -12.59 -6.16
CA ARG A 83 18.73 -12.86 -7.27
C ARG A 83 17.27 -12.73 -6.85
N VAL A 84 16.59 -11.73 -7.42
CA VAL A 84 15.13 -11.61 -7.37
C VAL A 84 14.46 -12.77 -8.11
N LEU A 85 13.55 -13.45 -7.43
CA LEU A 85 12.69 -14.51 -7.98
C LEU A 85 11.29 -13.99 -8.31
N ALA A 86 10.77 -13.08 -7.48
CA ALA A 86 9.51 -12.37 -7.68
C ALA A 86 9.51 -11.06 -6.89
N GLN A 87 8.89 -10.02 -7.44
CA GLN A 87 8.67 -8.72 -6.79
C GLN A 87 7.34 -8.15 -7.29
N GLY A 88 6.62 -7.42 -6.45
CA GLY A 88 5.41 -6.74 -6.88
C GLY A 88 4.57 -6.17 -5.74
N CYS A 89 3.28 -6.01 -6.04
CA CYS A 89 2.27 -5.53 -5.12
C CYS A 89 1.83 -6.62 -4.15
N LEU A 90 1.67 -6.26 -2.87
CA LEU A 90 0.98 -7.07 -1.87
C LEU A 90 -0.22 -6.26 -1.37
N ALA A 91 -1.38 -6.89 -1.23
CA ALA A 91 -2.58 -6.31 -0.64
C ALA A 91 -3.23 -7.33 0.30
N GLN A 92 -3.57 -6.91 1.51
CA GLN A 92 -4.00 -7.72 2.65
C GLN A 92 -4.73 -6.82 3.65
N GLN A 93 -5.38 -7.43 4.64
CA GLN A 93 -5.96 -6.71 5.78
C GLN A 93 -4.88 -5.93 6.54
N ASP A 94 -5.22 -4.73 7.06
CA ASP A 94 -4.28 -3.84 7.76
C ASP A 94 -3.47 -4.54 8.87
N ILE A 95 -4.13 -5.41 9.64
CA ILE A 95 -3.47 -6.15 10.73
C ILE A 95 -2.33 -7.05 10.22
N SER A 96 -2.52 -7.62 9.02
CA SER A 96 -1.52 -8.44 8.32
C SER A 96 -0.48 -7.61 7.60
N PHE A 97 -0.46 -6.28 7.72
CA PHE A 97 0.62 -5.44 7.21
C PHE A 97 1.54 -4.90 8.30
N THR A 98 1.18 -5.13 9.57
CA THR A 98 1.99 -4.70 10.72
C THR A 98 3.35 -5.40 10.78
N GLN A 99 3.48 -6.59 10.17
CA GLN A 99 4.75 -7.32 10.08
C GLN A 99 5.68 -6.85 8.95
N CYS A 100 5.23 -5.93 8.07
CA CYS A 100 6.03 -5.41 6.97
C CYS A 100 6.89 -4.23 7.44
N THR A 101 8.13 -4.17 6.94
CA THR A 101 9.11 -3.15 7.35
C THR A 101 8.87 -1.82 6.63
N LYS A 102 9.21 -0.69 7.26
CA LYS A 102 9.11 0.63 6.60
C LYS A 102 10.40 0.95 5.83
N GLY A 103 10.27 1.46 4.60
CA GLY A 103 11.35 2.03 3.79
C GLY A 103 12.31 1.04 3.12
N ARG A 104 12.46 -0.19 3.62
CA ARG A 104 13.34 -1.22 3.04
C ARG A 104 12.78 -2.62 3.23
N CYS A 105 13.24 -3.58 2.42
CA CYS A 105 12.75 -4.96 2.43
C CYS A 105 13.76 -5.89 3.11
N VAL A 106 13.45 -6.31 4.34
CA VAL A 106 14.33 -7.19 5.12
C VAL A 106 13.82 -8.63 5.05
N GLY A 107 14.55 -9.47 4.33
CA GLY A 107 14.22 -10.86 4.05
C GLY A 107 14.24 -11.74 5.28
N LYS A 108 13.13 -12.44 5.54
CA LYS A 108 13.09 -13.58 6.47
C LYS A 108 13.28 -14.87 5.67
N ALA A 109 14.16 -15.74 6.14
CA ALA A 109 14.40 -17.03 5.51
C ALA A 109 13.13 -17.91 5.57
N LEU A 110 12.68 -18.41 4.42
CA LEU A 110 11.56 -19.35 4.33
C LEU A 110 12.07 -20.80 4.41
N LYS A 111 12.82 -21.23 3.37
CA LYS A 111 13.44 -22.56 3.26
C LYS A 111 14.47 -22.54 2.11
N SER A 112 15.56 -23.30 2.24
CA SER A 112 16.54 -23.52 1.16
C SER A 112 17.12 -22.22 0.55
N GLY A 113 17.51 -21.26 1.41
CA GLY A 113 18.10 -19.99 0.99
C GLY A 113 17.17 -19.06 0.23
N ILE A 114 15.85 -19.29 0.28
CA ILE A 114 14.84 -18.37 -0.26
C ILE A 114 14.38 -17.45 0.86
N TYR A 115 14.42 -16.16 0.60
CA TYR A 115 13.98 -15.10 1.51
C TYR A 115 12.71 -14.46 0.99
N PHE A 116 11.83 -14.09 1.91
CA PHE A 116 10.65 -13.27 1.63
C PHE A 116 10.66 -12.03 2.52
N CYS A 117 10.32 -10.90 1.94
CA CYS A 117 10.05 -9.67 2.67
C CYS A 117 8.85 -8.94 2.10
N CYS A 118 8.22 -8.14 2.96
CA CYS A 118 7.26 -7.14 2.58
C CYS A 118 7.63 -5.81 3.24
N CYS A 119 7.32 -4.71 2.57
CA CYS A 119 7.68 -3.39 3.04
C CYS A 119 6.68 -2.31 2.59
N HIS A 120 6.76 -1.17 3.28
CA HIS A 120 6.00 0.04 3.01
C HIS A 120 6.90 1.12 2.41
N GLY A 121 6.39 1.85 1.41
CA GLY A 121 7.12 2.91 0.74
C GLY A 121 7.38 2.63 -0.74
N THR A 122 7.51 3.70 -1.53
CA THR A 122 7.76 3.61 -2.96
C THR A 122 9.06 2.87 -3.26
N ALA A 123 8.97 1.83 -4.08
CA ALA A 123 10.07 0.96 -4.52
C ALA A 123 10.90 0.36 -3.36
N CYS A 124 10.34 0.27 -2.15
CA CYS A 124 11.04 -0.25 -0.98
C CYS A 124 11.50 -1.70 -1.15
N ASN A 125 10.89 -2.44 -2.08
CA ASN A 125 11.23 -3.81 -2.41
C ASN A 125 12.46 -3.93 -3.33
N GLY A 126 13.12 -2.84 -3.70
CA GLY A 126 14.37 -2.84 -4.47
C GLY A 126 15.65 -2.91 -3.64
N ASP A 127 15.60 -2.46 -2.40
CA ASP A 127 16.72 -2.56 -1.45
C ASP A 127 16.54 -3.82 -0.60
N LEU A 128 17.30 -4.86 -0.94
CA LEU A 128 17.18 -6.20 -0.36
C LEU A 128 18.30 -6.44 0.64
N SER A 129 17.93 -6.75 1.87
CA SER A 129 18.86 -7.17 2.91
C SER A 129 18.38 -8.46 3.56
N GLU A 130 19.29 -9.35 3.89
CA GLU A 130 19.02 -10.52 4.74
C GLU A 130 19.02 -10.10 6.22
N PHE A 131 18.22 -10.78 7.05
CA PHE A 131 18.19 -10.57 8.51
C PHE A 131 19.24 -11.42 9.23
#